data_AF-A0A7C3YW79-F1
#
_entry.id   AF-A0A7C3YW79-F1
#
_cell.length_a   1.000
_cell.length_b   1.000
_cell.length_c   1.000
_cell.angle_alpha   90.00
_cell.angle_beta   90.00
_cell.angle_gamma   90.00
#
_symmetry.space_group_name_H-M   'P 1'
#
loop_
_entity.id
_entity.type
_entity.pdbx_description
1 polymer ?
#
loop_
_entity_poly.entity_id
_entity_poly.type
_entity_poly.pdbx_seq_one_letter_code
_entity_poly.pdbx_strand_id
1 'polypeptide(L)'
;MKKIFFYHVIMICLSGTAQTNDICIKKILNESPKLSLPVYIKKNNNLNYKEFSEKIISCALLDNDESKLFYHYINYDNDLMENVEEIRKYYFRILGYYKKNNLHLLFYERGGNDTLQKYLLTFFNEILVDEIVVGFEEGGGETEMIKYKESIITENLEIKTRYYEWNPEFIDKKTRKKPDTPMTIVTLSDYAIEENSGKILLIKQEKKYSNCIPEEFSYPKNSCTIFDKP
;
A
#
# COMPACT_ATOMS: atom_id res chain seq x y z
N MET A 1 -18.43 -28.88 57.01
CA MET A 1 -17.25 -28.52 56.22
C MET A 1 -17.49 -28.83 54.74
N LYS A 2 -17.75 -27.83 53.91
CA LYS A 2 -17.12 -27.64 52.59
C LYS A 2 -17.57 -26.29 52.04
N LYS A 3 -16.56 -25.50 51.67
CA LYS A 3 -16.61 -24.06 51.46
C LYS A 3 -17.29 -23.73 50.12
N ILE A 4 -18.13 -22.71 50.18
CA ILE A 4 -18.55 -21.86 49.07
C ILE A 4 -17.28 -21.28 48.43
N PHE A 5 -17.08 -21.50 47.13
CA PHE A 5 -16.06 -20.79 46.36
C PHE A 5 -16.75 -19.89 45.34
N PHE A 6 -16.82 -18.61 45.72
CA PHE A 6 -16.98 -17.47 44.85
C PHE A 6 -15.90 -17.51 43.76
N TYR A 7 -16.30 -17.52 42.49
CA TYR A 7 -15.44 -17.08 41.39
C TYR A 7 -16.08 -15.83 40.78
N HIS A 8 -15.68 -14.68 41.32
CA HIS A 8 -15.65 -13.44 40.57
C HIS A 8 -14.37 -13.47 39.72
N VAL A 9 -14.49 -13.83 38.45
CA VAL A 9 -13.44 -13.52 37.46
C VAL A 9 -13.83 -12.21 36.81
N ILE A 10 -12.97 -11.24 37.10
CA ILE A 10 -12.95 -9.86 36.63
C ILE A 10 -12.98 -9.85 35.09
N MET A 11 -14.06 -9.32 34.51
CA MET A 11 -14.08 -8.83 33.13
C MET A 11 -13.26 -7.54 33.10
N ILE A 12 -11.97 -7.64 32.75
CA ILE A 12 -11.14 -6.45 32.45
C ILE A 12 -11.51 -6.00 31.04
N CYS A 13 -12.12 -4.83 30.95
CA CYS A 13 -12.49 -4.12 29.74
C CYS A 13 -11.31 -4.00 28.76
N LEU A 14 -11.46 -4.62 27.58
CA LEU A 14 -10.64 -4.39 26.37
C LEU A 14 -11.02 -3.10 25.62
N SER A 15 -11.73 -2.16 26.24
CA SER A 15 -12.32 -1.00 25.55
C SER A 15 -11.40 0.22 25.41
N GLY A 16 -10.12 0.12 25.77
CA GLY A 16 -9.18 1.26 25.77
C GLY A 16 -8.57 1.60 24.41
N THR A 17 -8.48 0.65 23.47
CA THR A 17 -7.77 0.82 22.20
C THR A 17 -8.65 1.38 21.08
N ALA A 18 -9.96 1.10 21.10
CA ALA A 18 -10.89 1.58 20.08
C ALA A 18 -11.08 3.11 20.13
N GLN A 19 -11.19 3.69 21.35
CA GLN A 19 -11.46 5.13 21.51
C GLN A 19 -10.29 6.03 21.09
N THR A 20 -9.05 5.58 21.25
CA THR A 20 -7.88 6.37 20.88
C THR A 20 -7.71 6.45 19.37
N ASN A 21 -7.98 5.34 18.67
CA ASN A 21 -7.89 5.24 17.21
C ASN A 21 -8.86 6.22 16.51
N ASP A 22 -10.12 6.26 16.97
CA ASP A 22 -11.16 7.16 16.43
C ASP A 22 -10.74 8.64 16.45
N ILE A 23 -10.08 9.09 17.53
CA ILE A 23 -9.62 10.49 17.67
C ILE A 23 -8.53 10.80 16.66
N CYS A 24 -7.57 9.89 16.47
CA CYS A 24 -6.46 10.05 15.54
C CYS A 24 -6.95 10.03 14.08
N ILE A 25 -7.86 9.12 13.74
CA ILE A 25 -8.49 9.03 12.42
C ILE A 25 -9.24 10.33 12.11
N LYS A 26 -10.09 10.81 13.03
CA LYS A 26 -10.80 12.09 12.88
C LYS A 26 -9.86 13.24 12.62
N LYS A 27 -8.74 13.29 13.35
CA LYS A 27 -7.73 14.32 13.16
C LYS A 27 -7.17 14.26 11.73
N ILE A 28 -6.74 13.08 11.27
CA ILE A 28 -6.24 12.92 9.90
C ILE A 28 -7.30 13.34 8.88
N LEU A 29 -8.53 12.85 8.99
CA LEU A 29 -9.60 13.14 8.02
C LEU A 29 -9.96 14.64 7.98
N ASN A 30 -9.96 15.33 9.11
CA ASN A 30 -10.30 16.77 9.16
C ASN A 30 -9.18 17.66 8.63
N GLU A 31 -7.94 17.24 8.83
CA GLU A 31 -6.77 18.07 8.56
C GLU A 31 -6.09 17.79 7.21
N SER A 32 -6.47 16.70 6.54
CA SER A 32 -5.87 16.27 5.28
C SER A 32 -6.46 16.98 4.06
N PRO A 33 -5.70 17.06 2.94
CA PRO A 33 -6.23 17.58 1.69
C PRO A 33 -7.48 16.83 1.24
N LYS A 34 -8.53 17.55 0.85
CA LYS A 34 -9.73 16.95 0.27
C LYS A 34 -9.49 16.66 -1.21
N LEU A 35 -9.80 15.45 -1.64
CA LEU A 35 -9.67 14.98 -3.01
C LEU A 35 -11.04 14.89 -3.69
N SER A 36 -11.03 15.00 -5.02
CA SER A 36 -12.13 14.63 -5.89
C SER A 36 -11.78 13.34 -6.63
N LEU A 37 -12.76 12.46 -6.79
CA LEU A 37 -12.65 11.34 -7.72
C LEU A 37 -12.85 11.87 -9.16
N PRO A 38 -12.14 11.31 -10.16
CA PRO A 38 -11.25 10.17 -10.07
C PRO A 38 -9.86 10.57 -9.56
N VAL A 39 -9.23 9.70 -8.77
CA VAL A 39 -7.85 9.86 -8.30
C VAL A 39 -6.94 8.92 -9.07
N TYR A 40 -5.94 9.50 -9.73
CA TYR A 40 -4.90 8.76 -10.45
C TYR A 40 -3.68 8.60 -9.54
N ILE A 41 -3.26 7.36 -9.35
CA ILE A 41 -2.04 6.99 -8.62
C ILE A 41 -1.02 6.46 -9.62
N LYS A 42 -0.01 7.26 -9.95
CA LYS A 42 1.08 6.92 -10.87
C LYS A 42 2.44 7.00 -10.16
N LYS A 43 3.51 6.56 -10.84
CA LYS A 43 4.92 6.65 -10.40
C LYS A 43 5.26 8.05 -9.93
N ASN A 44 5.12 9.00 -10.86
CA ASN A 44 5.30 10.43 -10.60
C ASN A 44 3.93 11.04 -10.31
N ASN A 45 3.56 11.11 -9.04
CA ASN A 45 2.31 11.73 -8.61
C ASN A 45 2.59 13.04 -7.88
N ASN A 46 2.15 14.17 -8.46
CA ASN A 46 2.30 15.50 -7.85
C ASN A 46 1.11 15.82 -6.93
N LEU A 47 0.67 14.85 -6.11
CA LEU A 47 -0.35 15.11 -5.12
C LEU A 47 0.25 15.90 -3.96
N ASN A 48 -0.41 16.99 -3.57
CA ASN A 48 -0.10 17.66 -2.33
C ASN A 48 -0.26 16.67 -1.17
N TYR A 49 0.63 16.74 -0.20
CA TYR A 49 0.58 15.86 0.97
C TYR A 49 0.63 16.65 2.27
N LYS A 50 0.18 16.01 3.34
CA LYS A 50 0.35 16.48 4.71
C LYS A 50 1.05 15.41 5.55
N GLU A 51 2.04 15.84 6.31
CA GLU A 51 2.71 15.00 7.30
C GLU A 51 2.05 15.18 8.67
N PHE A 52 1.96 14.09 9.42
CA PHE A 52 1.45 14.06 10.78
C PHE A 52 2.53 13.49 11.71
N SER A 53 2.42 13.77 13.01
CA SER A 53 3.36 13.21 13.98
C SER A 53 3.27 11.68 14.04
N GLU A 54 4.38 11.04 14.39
CA GLU A 54 4.49 9.58 14.53
C GLU A 54 3.39 9.00 15.43
N LYS A 55 3.04 9.68 16.51
CA LYS A 55 1.94 9.29 17.40
C LYS A 55 0.59 9.22 16.69
N ILE A 56 0.29 10.18 15.81
CA ILE A 56 -0.96 10.20 15.05
C ILE A 56 -0.95 9.13 13.97
N ILE A 57 0.18 8.93 13.27
CA ILE A 57 0.34 7.89 12.26
C ILE A 57 0.19 6.50 12.88
N SER A 58 0.94 6.22 13.96
CA SER A 58 0.88 4.95 14.67
C SER A 58 -0.55 4.63 15.09
N CYS A 59 -1.21 5.60 15.72
CA CYS A 59 -2.58 5.47 16.19
C CYS A 59 -3.60 5.25 15.06
N ALA A 60 -3.57 6.05 13.99
CA ALA A 60 -4.61 6.04 12.96
C ALA A 60 -4.39 5.03 11.83
N LEU A 61 -3.14 4.73 11.49
CA LEU A 61 -2.80 3.88 10.33
C LEU A 61 -2.22 2.52 10.74
N LEU A 62 -1.58 2.43 11.91
CA LEU A 62 -0.78 1.26 12.30
C LEU A 62 -1.33 0.52 13.52
N ASP A 63 -2.55 0.87 13.96
CA ASP A 63 -3.20 0.29 15.15
C ASP A 63 -2.36 0.41 16.44
N ASN A 64 -1.75 1.59 16.62
CA ASN A 64 -0.82 1.91 17.71
C ASN A 64 0.46 1.04 17.75
N ASP A 65 0.78 0.32 16.67
CA ASP A 65 2.01 -0.45 16.55
C ASP A 65 3.17 0.43 16.05
N GLU A 66 3.91 1.00 16.99
CA GLU A 66 5.07 1.85 16.72
C GLU A 66 6.23 1.10 16.04
N SER A 67 6.30 -0.24 16.13
CA SER A 67 7.36 -1.00 15.45
C SER A 67 7.27 -0.87 13.92
N LYS A 68 6.07 -0.66 13.40
CA LYS A 68 5.81 -0.46 11.96
C LYS A 68 6.24 0.90 11.43
N LEU A 69 6.69 1.82 12.30
CA LEU A 69 7.30 3.09 11.90
C LEU A 69 8.74 2.91 11.39
N PHE A 70 9.35 1.75 11.65
CA PHE A 70 10.76 1.50 11.40
C PHE A 70 10.97 0.31 10.46
N TYR A 71 12.12 0.27 9.82
CA TYR A 71 12.62 -0.89 9.10
C TYR A 71 14.08 -1.14 9.43
N HIS A 72 14.45 -2.40 9.27
CA HIS A 72 15.81 -2.87 9.45
C HIS A 72 16.48 -2.91 8.08
N TYR A 73 17.65 -2.30 7.99
CA TYR A 73 18.46 -2.22 6.79
C TYR A 73 19.84 -2.78 7.11
N ILE A 74 20.29 -3.75 6.34
CA ILE A 74 21.61 -4.35 6.54
C ILE A 74 22.55 -3.79 5.49
N ASN A 75 23.65 -3.18 5.93
CA ASN A 75 24.75 -2.78 5.07
C ASN A 75 26.05 -3.47 5.48
N TYR A 76 26.96 -3.59 4.51
CA TYR A 76 28.30 -4.06 4.79
C TYR A 76 29.15 -2.88 5.27
N ASP A 77 29.60 -2.93 6.51
CA ASP A 77 30.52 -1.95 7.07
C ASP A 77 31.95 -2.30 6.62
N ASN A 78 32.56 -1.41 5.84
CA ASN A 78 33.90 -1.64 5.29
C ASN A 78 35.00 -1.56 6.36
N ASP A 79 34.77 -0.84 7.47
CA ASP A 79 35.74 -0.69 8.54
C ASP A 79 35.73 -1.92 9.47
N LEU A 80 34.53 -2.44 9.77
CA LEU A 80 34.36 -3.64 10.59
C LEU A 80 34.50 -4.95 9.79
N MET A 81 34.40 -4.87 8.46
CA MET A 81 34.35 -6.02 7.55
C MET A 81 33.23 -7.01 7.89
N GLU A 82 32.08 -6.51 8.33
CA GLU A 82 30.91 -7.32 8.66
C GLU A 82 29.60 -6.64 8.23
N ASN A 83 28.53 -7.43 8.17
CA ASN A 83 27.20 -6.90 7.95
C ASN A 83 26.67 -6.28 9.25
N VAL A 84 26.33 -5.00 9.20
CA VAL A 84 25.77 -4.23 10.31
C VAL A 84 24.30 -3.97 10.05
N GLU A 85 23.50 -4.08 11.09
CA GLU A 85 22.07 -3.77 11.05
C GLU A 85 21.82 -2.33 11.51
N GLU A 86 21.19 -1.54 10.64
CA GLU A 86 20.72 -0.19 10.92
C GLU A 86 19.19 -0.17 11.01
N ILE A 87 18.67 0.50 12.03
CA ILE A 87 17.23 0.77 12.14
C ILE A 87 16.96 2.15 11.55
N ARG A 88 16.14 2.20 10.51
CA ARG A 88 15.75 3.41 9.80
C ARG A 88 14.25 3.66 9.93
N LYS A 89 13.83 4.90 9.73
CA LYS A 89 12.42 5.30 9.81
C LYS A 89 11.77 5.30 8.43
N TYR A 90 10.55 4.78 8.36
CA TYR A 90 9.65 5.09 7.25
C TYR A 90 9.17 6.53 7.37
N TYR A 91 8.96 7.19 6.24
CA TYR A 91 8.14 8.40 6.20
C TYR A 91 6.71 8.05 5.83
N PHE A 92 5.76 8.84 6.34
CA PHE A 92 4.34 8.71 6.05
C PHE A 92 3.78 10.05 5.61
N ARG A 93 3.13 10.07 4.44
CA ARG A 93 2.56 11.27 3.85
C ARG A 93 1.11 11.03 3.51
N ILE A 94 0.20 11.80 4.11
CA ILE A 94 -1.22 11.72 3.78
C ILE A 94 -1.45 12.51 2.50
N LEU A 95 -1.78 11.80 1.43
CA LEU A 95 -2.00 12.36 0.09
C LEU A 95 -3.37 13.04 -0.01
N GLY A 96 -4.30 12.65 0.85
CA GLY A 96 -5.61 13.28 0.99
C GLY A 96 -6.72 12.27 1.25
N TYR A 97 -7.93 12.79 1.34
CA TYR A 97 -9.11 11.96 1.59
C TYR A 97 -10.28 12.35 0.68
N TYR A 98 -11.14 11.38 0.41
CA TYR A 98 -12.45 11.58 -0.20
C TYR A 98 -13.54 11.13 0.77
N LYS A 99 -14.68 11.82 0.78
CA LYS A 99 -15.83 11.47 1.62
C LYS A 99 -17.11 11.45 0.79
N LYS A 100 -17.88 10.38 0.93
CA LYS A 100 -19.23 10.23 0.40
C LYS A 100 -20.12 9.59 1.47
N ASN A 101 -21.11 10.32 1.96
CA ASN A 101 -21.97 9.85 3.06
C ASN A 101 -21.12 9.41 4.27
N ASN A 102 -21.24 8.15 4.66
CA ASN A 102 -20.50 7.53 5.77
C ASN A 102 -19.21 6.84 5.33
N LEU A 103 -18.92 6.79 4.03
CA LEU A 103 -17.70 6.24 3.46
C LEU A 103 -16.64 7.33 3.38
N HIS A 104 -15.45 7.03 3.92
CA HIS A 104 -14.26 7.83 3.77
C HIS A 104 -13.16 6.99 3.11
N LEU A 105 -12.50 7.55 2.12
CA LEU A 105 -11.34 6.99 1.45
C LEU A 105 -10.13 7.83 1.85
N LEU A 106 -9.10 7.22 2.43
CA LEU A 106 -7.87 7.90 2.81
C LEU A 106 -6.73 7.36 1.97
N PHE A 107 -5.94 8.27 1.39
CA PHE A 107 -4.77 7.93 0.61
C PHE A 107 -3.53 8.36 1.40
N TYR A 108 -2.59 7.43 1.59
CA TYR A 108 -1.30 7.76 2.16
C TYR A 108 -0.17 7.07 1.42
N GLU A 109 1.02 7.63 1.56
CA GLU A 109 2.28 7.10 1.06
C GLU A 109 3.15 6.71 2.23
N ARG A 110 3.77 5.53 2.15
CA ARG A 110 4.82 5.04 3.03
C ARG A 110 6.06 4.79 2.19
N GLY A 111 7.18 5.42 2.55
CA GLY A 111 8.44 5.24 1.83
C GLY A 111 9.63 5.00 2.76
N GLY A 112 10.58 4.22 2.25
CA GLY A 112 11.76 3.73 2.96
C GLY A 112 12.13 2.33 2.47
N ASN A 113 13.32 1.84 2.83
CA ASN A 113 13.79 0.50 2.47
C ASN A 113 13.79 0.23 0.96
N ASP A 114 14.24 1.21 0.16
CA ASP A 114 14.23 1.18 -1.31
C ASP A 114 12.84 0.91 -1.95
N THR A 115 11.78 1.17 -1.17
CA THR A 115 10.40 1.01 -1.61
C THR A 115 9.59 2.26 -1.35
N LEU A 116 8.63 2.49 -2.24
CA LEU A 116 7.60 3.51 -2.08
C LEU A 116 6.24 2.86 -2.32
N GLN A 117 5.38 2.87 -1.30
CA GLN A 117 4.07 2.27 -1.37
C GLN A 117 3.01 3.32 -1.11
N LYS A 118 1.94 3.30 -1.91
CA LYS A 118 0.76 4.14 -1.75
C LYS A 118 -0.42 3.26 -1.45
N TYR A 119 -1.13 3.62 -0.38
CA TYR A 119 -2.23 2.86 0.17
C TYR A 119 -3.53 3.63 0.03
N LEU A 120 -4.60 2.89 -0.18
CA LEU A 120 -5.96 3.35 0.00
C LEU A 120 -6.56 2.62 1.20
N LEU A 121 -7.02 3.39 2.18
CA LEU A 121 -7.77 2.90 3.32
C LEU A 121 -9.23 3.31 3.17
N THR A 122 -10.12 2.42 3.56
CA THR A 122 -11.55 2.65 3.59
C THR A 122 -12.02 2.71 5.03
N PHE A 123 -12.82 3.72 5.35
CA PHE A 123 -13.49 3.84 6.63
C PHE A 123 -14.99 3.93 6.42
N PHE A 124 -15.76 3.23 7.23
CA PHE A 124 -17.20 3.32 7.26
C PHE A 124 -17.67 3.70 8.65
N ASN A 125 -18.44 4.79 8.76
CA ASN A 125 -18.76 5.42 10.05
C ASN A 125 -17.49 5.70 10.89
N GLU A 126 -16.43 6.19 10.24
CA GLU A 126 -15.13 6.53 10.87
C GLU A 126 -14.34 5.33 11.44
N ILE A 127 -14.81 4.10 11.21
CA ILE A 127 -14.12 2.86 11.60
C ILE A 127 -13.33 2.35 10.39
N LEU A 128 -12.05 2.00 10.57
CA LEU A 128 -11.23 1.38 9.52
C LEU A 128 -11.83 0.03 9.10
N VAL A 129 -12.06 -0.15 7.80
CA VAL A 129 -12.70 -1.36 7.25
C VAL A 129 -11.71 -2.20 6.46
N ASP A 130 -10.99 -1.58 5.53
CA ASP A 130 -10.16 -2.29 4.56
C ASP A 130 -9.01 -1.43 4.04
N GLU A 131 -7.97 -2.09 3.52
CA GLU A 131 -6.73 -1.47 3.02
C GLU A 131 -6.25 -2.17 1.74
N ILE A 132 -5.80 -1.39 0.76
CA ILE A 132 -5.18 -1.91 -0.45
C ILE A 132 -4.01 -1.04 -0.93
N VAL A 133 -2.96 -1.70 -1.42
CA VAL A 133 -1.85 -1.03 -2.13
C VAL A 133 -2.32 -0.62 -3.52
N VAL A 134 -2.43 0.70 -3.73
CA VAL A 134 -2.85 1.35 -4.99
C VAL A 134 -1.68 1.99 -5.76
N GLY A 135 -0.50 2.06 -5.16
CA GLY A 135 0.71 2.43 -5.86
C GLY A 135 1.91 1.75 -5.23
N PHE A 136 2.90 1.41 -6.05
CA PHE A 136 4.06 0.65 -5.60
C PHE A 136 5.23 0.95 -6.52
N GLU A 137 6.40 1.15 -5.93
CA GLU A 137 7.67 1.21 -6.63
C GLU A 137 8.69 0.45 -5.78
N GLU A 138 9.27 -0.58 -6.37
CA GLU A 138 10.39 -1.36 -5.82
C GLU A 138 11.33 -1.68 -6.97
N GLY A 139 12.59 -1.31 -6.79
CA GLY A 139 13.64 -1.50 -7.79
C GLY A 139 13.79 -0.34 -8.78
N GLY A 140 15.05 -0.03 -9.10
CA GLY A 140 15.47 1.04 -10.00
C GLY A 140 17.00 1.14 -10.06
N GLY A 141 17.54 1.42 -11.25
CA GLY A 141 18.98 1.61 -11.50
C GLY A 141 19.82 0.33 -11.50
N GLU A 142 19.94 -0.33 -10.34
CA GLU A 142 20.91 -1.42 -10.09
C GLU A 142 20.26 -2.75 -9.65
N THR A 143 18.92 -2.81 -9.52
CA THR A 143 18.22 -4.02 -9.07
C THR A 143 17.91 -4.98 -10.22
N GLU A 144 18.05 -6.29 -9.95
CA GLU A 144 17.72 -7.37 -10.91
C GLU A 144 16.22 -7.50 -11.22
N MET A 145 15.35 -6.78 -10.50
CA MET A 145 13.92 -6.75 -10.77
C MET A 145 13.36 -5.34 -10.63
N ILE A 146 12.42 -5.00 -11.50
CA ILE A 146 11.69 -3.74 -11.50
C ILE A 146 10.22 -4.06 -11.31
N LYS A 147 9.62 -3.48 -10.28
CA LYS A 147 8.21 -3.63 -9.97
C LYS A 147 7.56 -2.28 -9.77
N TYR A 148 6.42 -2.12 -10.42
CA TYR A 148 5.70 -0.86 -10.41
C TYR A 148 4.19 -1.12 -10.40
N LYS A 149 3.44 -0.40 -9.55
CA LYS A 149 1.97 -0.41 -9.55
C LYS A 149 1.44 1.00 -9.73
N GLU A 150 0.44 1.11 -10.59
CA GLU A 150 -0.40 2.29 -10.73
C GLU A 150 -1.87 1.93 -10.59
N SER A 151 -2.69 2.89 -10.17
CA SER A 151 -4.12 2.69 -10.04
C SER A 151 -4.94 3.92 -10.41
N ILE A 152 -6.20 3.70 -10.72
CA ILE A 152 -7.23 4.74 -10.84
C ILE A 152 -8.38 4.36 -9.91
N ILE A 153 -8.76 5.29 -9.05
CA ILE A 153 -9.96 5.18 -8.23
C ILE A 153 -11.02 6.07 -8.87
N THR A 154 -12.08 5.47 -9.38
CA THR A 154 -13.12 6.15 -10.16
C THR A 154 -14.23 6.72 -9.29
N GLU A 155 -15.04 7.62 -9.84
CA GLU A 155 -16.22 8.23 -9.22
C GLU A 155 -17.28 7.18 -8.81
N ASN A 156 -17.29 6.04 -9.50
CA ASN A 156 -18.17 4.90 -9.22
C ASN A 156 -17.60 3.96 -8.15
N LEU A 157 -16.54 4.38 -7.44
CA LEU A 157 -15.89 3.59 -6.39
C LEU A 157 -15.26 2.28 -6.90
N GLU A 158 -14.86 2.25 -8.17
CA GLU A 158 -14.04 1.18 -8.74
C GLU A 158 -12.55 1.51 -8.59
N ILE A 159 -11.73 0.50 -8.28
CA ILE A 159 -10.27 0.62 -8.26
C ILE A 159 -9.72 -0.24 -9.40
N LYS A 160 -9.06 0.39 -10.36
CA LYS A 160 -8.40 -0.31 -11.47
C LYS A 160 -6.91 -0.21 -11.27
N THR A 161 -6.25 -1.34 -11.08
CA THR A 161 -4.82 -1.40 -10.81
C THR A 161 -4.08 -2.08 -11.95
N ARG A 162 -2.87 -1.60 -12.24
CA ARG A 162 -1.92 -2.26 -13.14
C ARG A 162 -0.62 -2.44 -12.39
N TYR A 163 -0.21 -3.69 -12.21
CA TYR A 163 1.05 -4.06 -11.61
C TYR A 163 1.97 -4.66 -12.66
N TYR A 164 3.12 -4.05 -12.85
CA TYR A 164 4.15 -4.41 -13.80
C TYR A 164 5.30 -5.08 -13.02
N GLU A 165 5.70 -6.26 -13.46
CA GLU A 165 6.86 -6.97 -12.93
C GLU A 165 7.77 -7.35 -14.09
N TRP A 166 9.03 -6.94 -14.01
CA TRP A 166 10.03 -7.24 -15.01
C TRP A 166 11.33 -7.69 -14.35
N ASN A 167 11.88 -8.78 -14.88
CA ASN A 167 13.15 -9.33 -14.45
C ASN A 167 14.00 -9.61 -15.73
N PRO A 168 15.04 -8.81 -16.02
CA PRO A 168 15.91 -9.01 -17.19
C PRO A 168 16.61 -10.37 -17.19
N GLU A 169 16.81 -10.97 -16.01
CA GLU A 169 17.54 -12.22 -15.86
C GLU A 169 16.63 -13.45 -15.83
N PHE A 170 15.29 -13.28 -15.85
CA PHE A 170 14.31 -14.31 -15.49
C PHE A 170 14.71 -15.71 -15.95
N ILE A 171 15.26 -16.50 -15.03
CA ILE A 171 15.45 -17.92 -15.22
C ILE A 171 14.11 -18.56 -14.86
N ASP A 172 13.46 -19.21 -15.82
CA ASP A 172 12.23 -19.95 -15.53
C ASP A 172 12.53 -20.98 -14.43
N LYS A 173 11.88 -20.83 -13.26
CA LYS A 173 12.19 -21.62 -12.05
C LYS A 173 12.01 -23.14 -12.25
N LYS A 174 11.21 -23.56 -13.23
CA LYS A 174 10.95 -24.98 -13.53
C LYS A 174 11.94 -25.56 -14.52
N THR A 175 12.37 -24.77 -15.51
CA THR A 175 13.19 -25.24 -16.63
C THR A 175 14.64 -24.80 -16.54
N ARG A 176 14.96 -23.86 -15.63
CA ARG A 176 16.27 -23.20 -15.47
C ARG A 176 16.81 -22.57 -16.76
N LYS A 177 15.94 -22.27 -17.73
CA LYS A 177 16.29 -21.62 -18.98
C LYS A 177 15.91 -20.14 -18.92
N LYS A 178 16.72 -19.32 -19.58
CA LYS A 178 16.32 -17.94 -19.89
C LYS A 178 15.26 -17.99 -21.01
N PRO A 179 14.16 -17.22 -20.92
CA PRO A 179 13.24 -17.08 -22.04
C PRO A 179 13.97 -16.42 -23.21
N ASP A 180 13.60 -16.80 -24.44
CA ASP A 180 14.21 -16.24 -25.65
C ASP A 180 13.92 -14.73 -25.80
N THR A 181 12.89 -14.21 -25.11
CA THR A 181 12.61 -12.79 -25.03
C THR A 181 12.04 -12.46 -23.63
N PRO A 182 12.73 -11.66 -22.80
CA PRO A 182 12.17 -11.21 -21.52
C PRO A 182 10.94 -10.33 -21.77
N MET A 183 9.87 -10.58 -21.02
CA MET A 183 8.62 -9.81 -21.11
C MET A 183 8.24 -9.30 -19.72
N THR A 184 7.63 -8.12 -19.68
CA THR A 184 6.99 -7.62 -18.46
C THR A 184 5.67 -8.36 -18.25
N ILE A 185 5.50 -8.90 -17.05
CA ILE A 185 4.22 -9.45 -16.59
C ILE A 185 3.38 -8.27 -16.13
N VAL A 186 2.18 -8.15 -16.70
CA VAL A 186 1.22 -7.12 -16.31
C VAL A 186 0.04 -7.80 -15.62
N THR A 187 -0.17 -7.53 -14.34
CA THR A 187 -1.36 -7.96 -13.61
C THR A 187 -2.35 -6.81 -13.59
N LEU A 188 -3.50 -7.01 -14.23
CA LEU A 188 -4.63 -6.09 -14.22
C LEU A 188 -5.62 -6.58 -13.17
N SER A 189 -5.94 -5.74 -12.19
CA SER A 189 -6.92 -6.09 -11.15
C SER A 189 -7.95 -4.99 -11.01
N ASP A 190 -9.21 -5.38 -11.07
CA ASP A 190 -10.38 -4.52 -10.87
C ASP A 190 -11.01 -4.86 -9.51
N TYR A 191 -11.22 -3.83 -8.69
CA TYR A 191 -11.90 -3.93 -7.41
C TYR A 191 -13.09 -2.98 -7.36
N ALA A 192 -14.06 -3.28 -6.51
CA ALA A 192 -15.15 -2.38 -6.15
C ALA A 192 -15.12 -2.09 -4.65
N ILE A 193 -15.37 -0.84 -4.27
CA ILE A 193 -15.59 -0.46 -2.87
C ILE A 193 -17.09 -0.45 -2.64
N GLU A 194 -17.58 -1.30 -1.73
CA GLU A 194 -18.99 -1.32 -1.35
C GLU A 194 -19.36 -0.04 -0.58
N GLU A 195 -20.25 0.79 -1.13
CA GLU A 195 -20.60 2.09 -0.52
C GLU A 195 -21.20 1.96 0.90
N ASN A 196 -21.91 0.86 1.17
CA ASN A 196 -22.62 0.64 2.44
C ASN A 196 -21.78 -0.04 3.53
N SER A 197 -20.57 -0.50 3.19
CA SER A 197 -19.71 -1.23 4.13
C SER A 197 -18.27 -0.72 4.14
N GLY A 198 -17.81 -0.08 3.08
CA GLY A 198 -16.42 0.30 2.84
C GLY A 198 -15.54 -0.85 2.36
N LYS A 199 -16.02 -2.09 2.31
CA LYS A 199 -15.20 -3.25 1.93
C LYS A 199 -14.69 -3.14 0.49
N ILE A 200 -13.43 -3.54 0.28
CA ILE A 200 -12.82 -3.62 -1.05
C ILE A 200 -12.95 -5.06 -1.55
N LEU A 201 -13.66 -5.24 -2.65
CA LEU A 201 -13.92 -6.55 -3.25
C LEU A 201 -13.16 -6.68 -4.57
N LEU A 202 -12.32 -7.71 -4.70
CA LEU A 202 -11.72 -8.06 -5.98
C LEU A 202 -12.80 -8.61 -6.92
N ILE A 203 -13.01 -7.93 -8.05
CA ILE A 203 -14.01 -8.31 -9.06
C ILE A 203 -13.36 -9.19 -10.13
N LYS A 204 -12.20 -8.77 -10.63
CA LYS A 204 -11.49 -9.46 -11.70
C LYS A 204 -10.00 -9.28 -11.51
N GLN A 205 -9.24 -10.34 -11.81
CA GLN A 205 -7.79 -10.26 -11.95
C GLN A 205 -7.36 -11.07 -13.16
N GLU A 206 -6.53 -10.47 -14.01
CA GLU A 206 -5.96 -11.14 -15.18
C GLU A 206 -4.47 -10.84 -15.31
N LYS A 207 -3.73 -11.82 -15.83
CA LYS A 207 -2.32 -11.68 -16.18
C LYS A 207 -2.19 -11.52 -17.68
N LYS A 208 -1.44 -10.51 -18.08
CA LYS A 208 -1.12 -10.14 -19.45
C LYS A 208 0.40 -9.94 -19.57
N TYR A 209 0.86 -9.66 -20.78
CA TYR A 209 2.28 -9.53 -21.10
C TYR A 209 2.53 -8.27 -21.92
N SER A 210 3.76 -7.77 -21.87
CA SER A 210 4.24 -6.65 -22.68
C SER A 210 5.71 -6.84 -23.02
N ASN A 211 6.11 -6.33 -24.18
CA ASN A 211 7.52 -6.25 -24.60
C ASN A 211 8.23 -4.99 -24.07
N CYS A 212 7.48 -4.05 -23.48
CA CYS A 212 8.07 -2.88 -22.82
C CYS A 212 8.50 -3.21 -21.39
N ILE A 213 9.57 -2.58 -20.93
CA ILE A 213 9.95 -2.55 -19.51
C ILE A 213 9.03 -1.59 -18.71
N PRO A 214 8.91 -1.74 -17.38
CA PRO A 214 7.99 -0.96 -16.56
C PRO A 214 8.15 0.57 -16.68
N GLU A 215 9.37 1.07 -16.84
CA GLU A 215 9.67 2.50 -17.02
C GLU A 215 8.98 3.09 -18.25
N GLU A 216 8.94 2.33 -19.35
CA GLU A 216 8.43 2.81 -20.64
C GLU A 216 6.92 3.10 -20.59
N PHE A 217 6.18 2.43 -19.70
CA PHE A 217 4.76 2.72 -19.49
C PHE A 217 4.50 4.13 -18.97
N SER A 218 5.48 4.75 -18.31
CA SER A 218 5.37 6.13 -17.80
C SER A 218 5.65 7.22 -18.84
N TYR A 219 6.18 6.86 -20.02
CA TYR A 219 6.57 7.84 -21.04
C TYR A 219 5.36 8.43 -21.78
N PRO A 220 5.30 9.77 -21.99
CA PRO A 220 4.15 10.44 -22.64
C PRO A 220 3.87 9.98 -24.08
N LYS A 221 4.88 9.45 -24.78
CA LYS A 221 4.78 8.90 -26.14
C LYS A 221 5.24 7.43 -26.13
N ASN A 222 4.53 6.57 -25.41
CA ASN A 222 4.84 5.14 -25.43
C ASN A 222 4.06 4.43 -26.56
N SER A 223 4.63 3.33 -27.06
CA SER A 223 3.97 2.40 -28.00
C SER A 223 3.70 1.05 -27.32
N CYS A 224 3.67 1.05 -25.98
CA CYS A 224 3.59 -0.16 -25.19
C CYS A 224 2.25 -0.84 -25.36
N THR A 225 2.29 -2.10 -25.80
CA THR A 225 1.11 -2.92 -26.02
C THR A 225 1.03 -4.00 -24.96
N ILE A 226 -0.15 -4.14 -24.37
CA ILE A 226 -0.47 -5.22 -23.42
C ILE A 226 -1.25 -6.27 -24.19
N PHE A 227 -0.77 -7.51 -24.19
CA PHE A 227 -1.35 -8.62 -24.93
C PHE A 227 -1.55 -9.86 -24.05
N ASP A 228 -2.39 -10.78 -24.50
CA ASP A 228 -2.56 -12.09 -23.87
C ASP A 228 -1.29 -12.94 -23.99
N LYS A 229 -1.21 -14.05 -23.24
CA LYS A 229 -0.04 -14.92 -23.33
C LYS A 229 0.18 -15.36 -24.79
N PRO A 230 1.42 -15.26 -25.32
CA PRO A 230 1.74 -15.82 -26.63
C PRO A 230 1.54 -17.34 -26.66
#